data_AF-A0A6P0UK10-F1
#
_entry.id   AF-A0A6P0UK10-F1
#
_cell.length_a   1.000
_cell.length_b   1.000
_cell.length_c   1.000
_cell.angle_alpha   90.00
_cell.angle_beta   90.00
_cell.angle_gamma   90.00
#
_symmetry.space_group_name_H-M   'P 1'
#
loop_
_entity.id
_entity.type
_entity.pdbx_description
1 polymer ?
#
loop_
_entity_poly.entity_id
_entity_poly.type
_entity_poly.pdbx_seq_one_letter_code
_entity_poly.pdbx_strand_id
1 'polypeptide(L)'
;MNPYKSYSLKYPFNIDFDTIQYASPIDKKKVVTSRYGWRWGRAHRGIDIDLVTGDEVRAMLDGKVRFVGYNGGHGRTVVVRHANGLETVYAHLSKYKVKVNENVKMGQVLGKGGTTGNARGSHLHLEVRYKGVTINPEYLFDFNKDNSIRAKDIWITRNRVNPVNHVSTRKSKMPVYNTREDALNGVQKERVVYIIRKGDTLGKIARRHRLSITQLCRINSIRRNSILRIGQRLIIN
;
A
#
# COMPACT_ATOMS: atom_id res chain seq x y z
N MET A 1 11.84 -13.54 0.09
CA MET A 1 12.47 -12.28 0.56
C MET A 1 11.79 -11.59 1.75
N ASN A 2 10.86 -12.24 2.47
CA ASN A 2 10.36 -11.70 3.73
C ASN A 2 11.04 -12.46 4.89
N PRO A 3 11.94 -11.84 5.68
CA PRO A 3 12.57 -12.51 6.82
C PRO A 3 11.62 -12.63 8.03
N TYR A 4 10.45 -12.00 7.99
CA TYR A 4 9.48 -11.92 9.08
C TYR A 4 8.30 -12.90 8.90
N LYS A 5 8.48 -14.03 8.22
CA LYS A 5 7.38 -14.98 7.93
C LYS A 5 6.66 -15.50 9.18
N SER A 6 7.36 -15.62 10.30
CA SER A 6 6.82 -16.06 11.59
C SER A 6 6.26 -14.92 12.45
N TYR A 7 6.38 -13.67 12.01
CA TYR A 7 6.02 -12.51 12.82
C TYR A 7 4.56 -12.08 12.57
N SER A 8 3.79 -11.94 13.65
CA SER A 8 2.43 -11.38 13.61
C SER A 8 2.42 -9.94 14.12
N LEU A 9 2.04 -8.99 13.26
CA LEU A 9 1.92 -7.58 13.65
C LEU A 9 0.65 -7.34 14.47
N LYS A 10 0.83 -6.68 15.62
CA LYS A 10 -0.28 -6.09 16.38
C LYS A 10 -0.65 -4.74 15.76
N TYR A 11 -1.95 -4.47 15.69
CA TYR A 11 -2.50 -3.23 15.12
C TYR A 11 -3.28 -2.45 16.19
N PRO A 12 -3.32 -1.11 16.11
CA PRO A 12 -2.48 -0.30 15.23
C PRO A 12 -1.02 -0.27 15.70
N PHE A 13 -0.08 -0.01 14.78
CA PHE A 13 1.32 0.23 15.11
C PHE A 13 1.76 1.59 14.56
N ASN A 14 2.69 2.24 15.23
CA ASN A 14 3.23 3.54 14.82
C ASN A 14 4.47 3.36 13.92
N ILE A 15 4.61 4.27 12.96
CA ILE A 15 5.84 4.54 12.23
C ILE A 15 6.19 6.01 12.50
N ASP A 16 7.37 6.22 13.05
CA ASP A 16 7.95 7.54 13.29
C ASP A 16 8.94 7.91 12.17
N PHE A 17 8.98 9.19 11.81
CA PHE A 17 9.87 9.74 10.79
C PHE A 17 10.66 10.92 11.35
N ASP A 18 11.98 10.84 11.20
CA ASP A 18 12.90 11.92 11.60
C ASP A 18 12.76 13.19 10.72
N THR A 19 12.08 13.07 9.58
CA THR A 19 11.87 14.14 8.59
C THR A 19 10.44 14.10 8.04
N ILE A 20 10.00 15.22 7.45
CA ILE A 20 8.73 15.33 6.73
C ILE A 20 8.90 15.35 5.20
N GLN A 21 10.12 15.15 4.71
CA GLN A 21 10.43 15.10 3.27
C GLN A 21 11.11 13.79 2.91
N TYR A 22 10.90 13.34 1.68
CA TYR A 22 11.61 12.22 1.08
C TYR A 22 12.22 12.65 -0.26
N ALA A 23 13.26 11.96 -0.73
CA ALA A 23 13.76 12.20 -2.09
C ALA A 23 12.89 11.50 -3.12
N SER A 24 12.56 12.20 -4.21
CA SER A 24 11.84 11.61 -5.33
C SER A 24 12.55 10.33 -5.81
N PRO A 25 11.86 9.17 -5.91
CA PRO A 25 12.48 7.92 -6.36
C PRO A 25 12.86 7.93 -7.85
N ILE A 26 12.41 8.93 -8.61
CA ILE A 26 12.75 9.20 -10.01
C ILE A 26 12.93 10.70 -10.22
N ASP A 27 13.71 11.10 -11.22
CA ASP A 27 14.00 12.52 -11.50
C ASP A 27 12.85 13.25 -12.20
N LYS A 28 11.95 12.50 -12.85
CA LYS A 28 10.82 13.06 -13.59
C LYS A 28 9.58 13.23 -12.70
N LYS A 29 8.56 13.89 -13.25
CA LYS A 29 7.24 13.99 -12.61
C LYS A 29 6.69 12.60 -12.31
N LYS A 30 6.34 12.37 -11.04
CA LYS A 30 5.79 11.10 -10.58
C LYS A 30 4.35 10.94 -11.03
N VAL A 31 4.14 10.20 -12.11
CA VAL A 31 2.81 9.80 -12.58
C VAL A 31 2.53 8.40 -12.08
N VAL A 32 1.63 8.26 -11.11
CA VAL A 32 1.21 6.95 -10.58
C VAL A 32 0.21 6.32 -11.54
N THR A 33 0.65 5.31 -12.29
CA THR A 33 -0.14 4.63 -13.34
C THR A 33 -0.99 3.50 -12.78
N SER A 34 -0.57 2.90 -11.67
CA SER A 34 -1.30 1.85 -10.97
C SER A 34 -1.05 1.94 -9.47
N ARG A 35 -2.10 1.90 -8.66
CA ARG A 35 -2.03 2.10 -7.22
C ARG A 35 -2.07 0.79 -6.44
N TYR A 36 -1.77 0.89 -5.16
CA TYR A 36 -1.94 -0.19 -4.20
C TYR A 36 -3.41 -0.63 -4.17
N GLY A 37 -3.65 -1.94 -4.26
CA GLY A 37 -5.01 -2.47 -4.19
C GLY A 37 -5.29 -3.68 -5.07
N TRP A 38 -6.53 -4.13 -5.10
CA TRP A 38 -6.94 -5.29 -5.88
C TRP A 38 -7.03 -4.98 -7.38
N ARG A 39 -6.44 -5.82 -8.23
CA ARG A 39 -6.52 -5.74 -9.70
C ARG A 39 -6.45 -7.12 -10.35
N TRP A 40 -7.32 -7.39 -11.32
CA TRP A 40 -7.32 -8.62 -12.12
C TRP A 40 -7.20 -9.91 -11.30
N GLY A 41 -7.96 -10.02 -10.21
CA GLY A 41 -7.96 -11.20 -9.35
C GLY A 41 -6.74 -11.35 -8.43
N ARG A 42 -5.82 -10.38 -8.40
CA ARG A 42 -4.64 -10.39 -7.51
C ARG A 42 -4.42 -9.07 -6.79
N ALA A 43 -3.72 -9.15 -5.67
CA ALA A 43 -3.27 -7.98 -4.93
C ALA A 43 -2.10 -7.28 -5.61
N HIS A 44 -2.20 -5.97 -5.78
CA HIS A 44 -1.08 -5.08 -6.07
C HIS A 44 -0.54 -4.50 -4.77
N ARG A 45 0.70 -4.86 -4.42
CA ARG A 45 1.32 -4.61 -3.10
C ARG A 45 2.17 -3.34 -3.04
N GLY A 46 2.14 -2.55 -4.10
CA GLY A 46 2.87 -1.30 -4.23
C GLY A 46 2.13 -0.34 -5.15
N ILE A 47 2.86 0.66 -5.65
CA ILE A 47 2.42 1.54 -6.72
C ILE A 47 3.35 1.41 -7.91
N ASP A 48 2.81 1.60 -9.11
CA ASP A 48 3.58 1.68 -10.35
C ASP A 48 3.69 3.16 -10.72
N ILE A 49 4.92 3.65 -10.86
CA ILE A 49 5.25 5.01 -11.25
C ILE A 49 5.84 4.97 -12.66
N ASP A 50 5.32 5.81 -13.54
CA ASP A 50 5.82 5.94 -14.91
C ASP A 50 7.31 6.33 -14.92
N LEU A 51 8.09 5.63 -15.73
CA LEU A 51 9.49 5.96 -16.02
C LEU A 51 9.92 5.37 -17.35
N VAL A 52 11.02 5.89 -17.89
CA VAL A 52 11.65 5.36 -19.10
C VAL A 52 12.83 4.47 -18.72
N THR A 53 12.98 3.33 -19.41
CA THR A 53 14.10 2.41 -19.18
C THR A 53 15.42 3.18 -19.26
N GLY A 54 16.25 3.03 -18.22
CA GLY A 54 17.52 3.74 -18.11
C GLY A 54 17.49 4.96 -17.19
N ASP A 55 16.31 5.50 -16.87
CA ASP A 55 16.14 6.57 -15.87
C ASP A 55 16.70 6.14 -14.52
N GLU A 56 17.27 7.09 -13.76
CA GLU A 56 17.81 6.79 -12.44
C GLU A 56 16.69 6.52 -11.43
N VAL A 57 16.88 5.47 -10.63
CA VAL A 57 16.01 5.14 -9.50
C VAL A 57 16.77 5.41 -8.22
N ARG A 58 16.20 6.22 -7.32
CA ARG A 58 16.86 6.75 -6.13
C ARG A 58 16.23 6.25 -4.82
N ALA A 59 17.04 6.22 -3.76
CA ALA A 59 16.58 5.94 -2.41
C ALA A 59 15.68 7.08 -1.91
N MET A 60 14.50 6.74 -1.40
CA MET A 60 13.55 7.74 -0.89
C MET A 60 13.96 8.29 0.47
N LEU A 61 14.65 7.48 1.27
CA LEU A 61 15.07 7.78 2.63
C LEU A 61 16.46 7.18 2.86
N ASP A 62 17.18 7.72 3.84
CA ASP A 62 18.42 7.14 4.37
C ASP A 62 18.20 5.68 4.81
N GLY A 63 19.19 4.82 4.58
CA GLY A 63 19.08 3.43 5.03
C GLY A 63 20.25 2.55 4.62
N LYS A 64 20.04 1.25 4.76
CA LYS A 64 21.00 0.21 4.39
C LYS A 64 20.38 -0.75 3.37
N VAL A 65 21.10 -1.03 2.29
CA VAL A 65 20.66 -1.95 1.24
C VAL A 65 20.62 -3.36 1.81
N ARG A 66 19.42 -3.90 1.97
CA ARG A 66 19.20 -5.24 2.51
C ARG A 66 19.23 -6.32 1.43
N PHE A 67 18.94 -5.95 0.18
CA PHE A 67 18.91 -6.89 -0.93
C PHE A 67 19.16 -6.20 -2.26
N VAL A 68 19.92 -6.88 -3.11
CA VAL A 68 20.12 -6.58 -4.53
C VAL A 68 20.10 -7.92 -5.24
N GLY A 69 19.18 -8.09 -6.20
CA GLY A 69 19.07 -9.37 -6.90
C GLY A 69 17.78 -9.53 -7.71
N TYR A 70 17.71 -10.61 -8.47
CA TYR A 70 16.51 -10.96 -9.23
C TYR A 70 15.51 -11.69 -8.33
N ASN A 71 14.24 -11.26 -8.32
CA ASN A 71 13.21 -11.81 -7.43
C ASN A 71 11.90 -12.08 -8.18
N GLY A 72 11.87 -13.15 -8.98
CA GLY A 72 10.68 -13.62 -9.68
C GLY A 72 9.96 -12.51 -10.46
N GLY A 73 8.66 -12.34 -10.18
CA GLY A 73 7.84 -11.31 -10.84
C GLY A 73 8.32 -9.87 -10.66
N HIS A 74 9.06 -9.55 -9.59
CA HIS A 74 9.65 -8.22 -9.39
C HIS A 74 10.86 -7.96 -10.30
N GLY A 75 11.41 -9.00 -10.93
CA GLY A 75 12.63 -8.87 -11.73
C GLY A 75 13.81 -8.40 -10.89
N ARG A 76 14.68 -7.57 -11.49
CA ARG A 76 15.80 -6.96 -10.78
C ARG A 76 15.27 -6.00 -9.71
N THR A 77 15.64 -6.27 -8.46
CA THR A 77 15.06 -5.59 -7.30
C THR A 77 16.16 -5.12 -6.35
N VAL A 78 15.98 -3.91 -5.81
CA VAL A 78 16.75 -3.39 -4.68
C VAL A 78 15.80 -3.18 -3.50
N VAL A 79 16.22 -3.54 -2.29
CA VAL A 79 15.49 -3.26 -1.05
C VAL A 79 16.37 -2.49 -0.10
N VAL A 80 15.89 -1.34 0.37
CA VAL A 80 16.56 -0.50 1.37
C VAL A 80 15.77 -0.59 2.67
N ARG A 81 16.48 -0.85 3.78
CA ARG A 81 15.92 -0.84 5.14
C ARG A 81 16.27 0.48 5.82
N HIS A 82 15.29 1.11 6.44
CA HIS A 82 15.39 2.42 7.08
C HIS A 82 15.43 2.29 8.61
N ALA A 83 15.87 3.35 9.30
CA ALA A 83 16.03 3.36 10.76
C ALA A 83 14.70 3.09 11.50
N ASN A 84 13.59 3.61 11.00
CA ASN A 84 12.25 3.38 11.53
C ASN A 84 11.65 1.98 11.25
N GLY A 85 12.46 1.06 10.70
CA GLY A 85 12.05 -0.31 10.41
C GLY A 85 11.24 -0.49 9.12
N LEU A 86 10.98 0.58 8.37
CA LEU A 86 10.44 0.47 7.01
C LEU A 86 11.47 -0.16 6.07
N GLU A 87 10.96 -0.86 5.06
CA GLU A 87 11.70 -1.26 3.88
C GLU A 87 11.03 -0.67 2.63
N THR A 88 11.81 0.00 1.79
CA THR A 88 11.37 0.39 0.44
C THR A 88 11.91 -0.60 -0.59
N VAL A 89 11.07 -0.98 -1.54
CA VAL A 89 11.38 -1.99 -2.57
C VAL A 89 11.27 -1.34 -3.94
N TYR A 90 12.34 -1.42 -4.71
CA TYR A 90 12.46 -0.85 -6.05
C TYR A 90 12.63 -1.98 -7.05
N ALA A 91 11.59 -2.27 -7.84
CA ALA A 91 11.51 -3.42 -8.74
C ALA A 91 11.49 -3.03 -10.22
N HIS A 92 11.58 -4.05 -11.08
CA HIS A 92 11.64 -3.95 -12.54
C HIS A 92 12.88 -3.22 -13.09
N LEU A 93 13.97 -3.14 -12.30
CA LEU A 93 15.16 -2.39 -12.68
C LEU A 93 15.83 -3.00 -13.93
N SER A 94 16.54 -2.18 -14.71
CA SER A 94 17.41 -2.63 -15.80
C SER A 94 18.82 -2.93 -15.30
N LYS A 95 19.33 -2.14 -14.35
CA LYS A 95 20.70 -2.22 -13.82
C LYS A 95 20.76 -1.88 -12.33
N TYR A 96 21.65 -2.55 -11.58
CA TYR A 96 21.97 -2.19 -10.19
C TYR A 96 23.11 -1.18 -10.15
N LYS A 97 23.07 -0.28 -9.17
CA LYS A 97 24.14 0.69 -8.89
C LYS A 97 24.65 0.64 -7.45
N VAL A 98 24.08 -0.24 -6.62
CA VAL A 98 24.46 -0.47 -5.22
C VAL A 98 24.67 -1.95 -4.94
N LYS A 99 25.31 -2.26 -3.82
CA LYS A 99 25.56 -3.62 -3.34
C LYS A 99 24.79 -3.90 -2.04
N VAL A 100 24.61 -5.19 -1.72
CA VAL A 100 24.05 -5.60 -0.42
C VAL A 100 24.95 -5.09 0.72
N ASN A 101 24.34 -4.67 1.81
CA ASN A 101 24.94 -4.04 3.00
C ASN A 101 25.51 -2.63 2.82
N GLU A 102 25.40 -2.04 1.63
CA GLU A 102 25.79 -0.64 1.40
C GLU A 102 24.86 0.31 2.16
N ASN A 103 25.42 1.34 2.81
CA ASN A 103 24.64 2.44 3.36
C ASN A 103 24.32 3.43 2.23
N VAL A 104 23.06 3.84 2.13
CA VAL A 104 22.58 4.75 1.10
C VAL A 104 21.96 5.97 1.73
N LYS A 105 22.23 7.14 1.15
CA LYS A 105 21.59 8.40 1.53
C LYS A 105 20.33 8.65 0.71
N MET A 106 19.41 9.39 1.29
CA MET A 106 18.24 9.93 0.60
C MET A 106 18.69 10.61 -0.70
N GLY A 107 18.09 10.22 -1.83
CA GLY A 107 18.43 10.72 -3.16
C GLY A 107 19.59 9.99 -3.87
N GLN A 108 20.29 9.07 -3.20
CA GLN A 108 21.34 8.28 -3.81
C GLN A 108 20.77 7.31 -4.86
N VAL A 109 21.46 7.21 -6.00
CA VAL A 109 21.09 6.30 -7.09
C VAL A 109 21.26 4.85 -6.66
N LEU A 110 20.19 4.08 -6.73
CA LEU A 110 20.14 2.64 -6.42
C LEU A 110 20.31 1.78 -7.68
N GLY A 111 19.87 2.30 -8.83
CA GLY A 111 19.86 1.56 -10.08
C GLY A 111 19.25 2.37 -11.20
N LYS A 112 18.94 1.66 -12.29
CA LYS A 112 18.23 2.22 -13.44
C LYS A 112 16.89 1.53 -13.61
N GLY A 113 15.84 2.28 -13.92
CA GLY A 113 14.52 1.75 -14.21
C GLY A 113 14.50 0.90 -15.49
N GLY A 114 13.50 0.04 -15.64
CA GLY A 114 13.41 -0.88 -16.76
C GLY A 114 12.11 -1.69 -16.79
N THR A 115 12.21 -2.90 -17.35
CA THR A 115 11.07 -3.80 -17.65
C THR A 115 11.33 -5.24 -17.22
N THR A 116 12.29 -5.50 -16.33
CA THR A 116 12.63 -6.89 -15.97
C THR A 116 11.55 -7.54 -15.10
N GLY A 117 11.45 -8.88 -15.16
CA GLY A 117 10.44 -9.63 -14.42
C GLY A 117 9.09 -9.62 -15.14
N ASN A 118 8.00 -9.47 -14.40
CA ASN A 118 6.64 -9.45 -14.94
C ASN A 118 6.11 -8.00 -15.06
N ALA A 119 6.78 -7.21 -15.91
CA ALA A 119 6.39 -5.85 -16.25
C ALA A 119 5.85 -5.81 -17.68
N ARG A 120 4.68 -5.19 -17.89
CA ARG A 120 4.08 -5.03 -19.23
C ARG A 120 4.70 -3.89 -20.04
N GLY A 121 5.41 -3.00 -19.36
CA GLY A 121 6.01 -1.80 -19.92
C GLY A 121 6.95 -1.18 -18.89
N SER A 122 7.68 -0.15 -19.29
CA SER A 122 8.65 0.52 -18.43
C SER A 122 7.96 1.27 -17.30
N HIS A 123 8.27 0.92 -16.05
CA HIS A 123 7.77 1.60 -14.84
C HIS A 123 8.63 1.21 -13.63
N LEU A 124 8.56 2.01 -12.57
CA LEU A 124 9.04 1.61 -11.24
C LEU A 124 7.87 0.99 -10.48
N HIS A 125 8.01 -0.27 -10.09
CA HIS A 125 7.16 -0.84 -9.05
C HIS A 125 7.77 -0.57 -7.68
N LEU A 126 7.10 0.28 -6.90
CA LEU A 126 7.54 0.72 -5.57
C LEU A 126 6.64 0.11 -4.50
N GLU A 127 7.23 -0.65 -3.58
CA GLU A 127 6.54 -1.08 -2.36
C GLU A 127 7.15 -0.45 -1.11
N VAL A 128 6.31 -0.25 -0.10
CA VAL A 128 6.75 0.10 1.26
C VAL A 128 6.28 -1.00 2.19
N ARG A 129 7.19 -1.53 3.01
CA ARG A 129 6.93 -2.68 3.89
C ARG A 129 7.35 -2.37 5.31
N TYR A 130 6.61 -2.89 6.28
CA TYR A 130 7.03 -2.92 7.69
C TYR A 130 6.94 -4.35 8.19
N LYS A 131 8.06 -4.89 8.70
CA LYS A 131 8.18 -6.30 9.13
C LYS A 131 7.54 -7.28 8.11
N GLY A 132 7.80 -7.04 6.82
CA GLY A 132 7.32 -7.88 5.72
C GLY A 132 5.88 -7.65 5.26
N VAL A 133 5.09 -6.86 5.99
CA VAL A 133 3.73 -6.48 5.58
C VAL A 133 3.78 -5.21 4.73
N THR A 134 3.13 -5.25 3.57
CA THR A 134 3.08 -4.14 2.63
C THR A 134 2.08 -3.09 3.09
N ILE A 135 2.50 -1.84 3.12
CA ILE A 135 1.67 -0.68 3.44
C ILE A 135 1.39 0.05 2.13
N ASN A 136 0.17 0.57 1.95
CA ASN A 136 -0.11 1.47 0.83
C ASN A 136 0.86 2.66 0.87
N PRO A 137 1.76 2.84 -0.12
CA PRO A 137 2.74 3.93 -0.11
C PRO A 137 2.10 5.32 -0.03
N GLU A 138 0.95 5.54 -0.67
CA GLU A 138 0.21 6.81 -0.66
C GLU A 138 -0.41 7.12 0.72
N TYR A 139 -0.34 6.21 1.69
CA TYR A 139 -0.71 6.48 3.08
C TYR A 139 0.38 7.21 3.87
N LEU A 140 1.64 6.97 3.51
CA LEU A 140 2.81 7.54 4.20
C LEU A 140 3.36 8.76 3.44
N PHE A 141 3.36 8.70 2.12
CA PHE A 141 4.01 9.67 1.25
C PHE A 141 3.01 10.33 0.30
N ASP A 142 3.15 11.63 0.11
CA ASP A 142 2.51 12.33 -0.99
C ASP A 142 3.44 12.38 -2.21
N PHE A 143 3.03 11.67 -3.25
CA PHE A 143 3.73 11.60 -4.54
C PHE A 143 3.45 12.83 -5.42
N ASN A 144 3.46 14.02 -4.82
CA ASN A 144 3.32 15.31 -5.48
C ASN A 144 4.71 15.93 -5.78
N LYS A 145 4.74 17.21 -6.12
CA LYS A 145 5.98 17.95 -6.41
C LYS A 145 6.84 18.22 -5.17
N ASP A 146 6.22 18.25 -3.98
CA ASP A 146 6.85 18.66 -2.72
C ASP A 146 7.53 17.49 -2.00
N ASN A 147 7.25 16.26 -2.43
CA ASN A 147 7.79 15.02 -1.85
C ASN A 147 7.65 14.97 -0.32
N SER A 148 6.45 15.26 0.17
CA SER A 148 6.18 15.28 1.61
C SER A 148 5.81 13.89 2.15
N ILE A 149 6.26 13.63 3.37
CA ILE A 149 5.71 12.58 4.24
C ILE A 149 4.50 13.20 4.94
N ARG A 150 3.42 12.42 5.07
CA ARG A 150 2.12 12.98 5.47
C ARG A 150 2.03 13.40 6.94
N ALA A 151 2.90 12.86 7.81
CA ALA A 151 3.13 13.29 9.19
C ALA A 151 4.41 12.61 9.73
N LYS A 152 4.96 13.13 10.84
CA LYS A 152 6.08 12.48 11.54
C LYS A 152 5.64 11.17 12.20
N ASP A 153 4.56 11.23 12.97
CA ASP A 153 3.93 10.06 13.58
C ASP A 153 2.76 9.58 12.73
N ILE A 154 2.85 8.34 12.22
CA ILE A 154 1.75 7.74 11.47
C ILE A 154 1.37 6.38 12.08
N TRP A 155 0.13 6.28 12.54
CA TRP A 155 -0.45 5.04 13.05
C TRP A 155 -1.10 4.23 11.92
N ILE A 156 -0.60 3.02 11.74
CA ILE A 156 -1.02 2.08 10.70
C ILE A 156 -2.06 1.12 11.25
N THR A 157 -3.25 1.13 10.64
CA THR A 157 -4.34 0.21 10.93
C THR A 157 -4.40 -0.91 9.89
N ARG A 158 -5.18 -1.97 10.15
CA ARG A 158 -5.23 -3.17 9.30
C ARG A 158 -5.72 -2.88 7.87
N ASN A 159 -6.55 -1.85 7.68
CA ASN A 159 -7.03 -1.52 6.33
C ASN A 159 -5.93 -0.95 5.44
N ARG A 160 -4.94 -0.23 6.01
CA ARG A 160 -3.83 0.43 5.30
C ARG A 160 -2.87 -0.56 4.66
N VAL A 161 -2.92 -1.81 5.12
CA VAL A 161 -2.05 -2.91 4.69
C VAL A 161 -2.79 -3.99 3.91
N ASN A 162 -4.11 -3.89 3.75
CA ASN A 162 -4.91 -4.90 3.06
C ASN A 162 -5.32 -4.41 1.66
N PRO A 163 -4.72 -4.92 0.57
CA PRO A 163 -5.03 -4.52 -0.80
C PRO A 163 -6.51 -4.67 -1.18
N VAL A 164 -7.27 -5.56 -0.54
CA VAL A 164 -8.71 -5.76 -0.83
C VAL A 164 -9.54 -4.52 -0.50
N ASN A 165 -9.05 -3.65 0.39
CA ASN A 165 -9.70 -2.40 0.76
C ASN A 165 -9.39 -1.24 -0.21
N HIS A 166 -8.55 -1.49 -1.21
CA HIS A 166 -8.06 -0.49 -2.15
C HIS A 166 -8.28 -0.96 -3.60
N VAL A 167 -8.26 -0.01 -4.53
CA VAL A 167 -8.37 -0.28 -5.97
C VAL A 167 -7.19 0.36 -6.69
N SER A 168 -6.64 -0.32 -7.69
CA SER A 168 -5.43 0.17 -8.37
C SER A 168 -5.67 1.40 -9.25
N THR A 169 -6.92 1.73 -9.59
CA THR A 169 -7.25 2.81 -10.54
C THR A 169 -7.45 4.17 -9.89
N ARG A 170 -7.61 4.26 -8.55
CA ARG A 170 -7.94 5.53 -7.88
C ARG A 170 -7.24 5.68 -6.53
N LYS A 171 -6.73 6.89 -6.23
CA LYS A 171 -6.16 7.22 -4.91
C LYS A 171 -7.21 7.03 -3.84
N SER A 172 -6.86 6.31 -2.78
CA SER A 172 -7.77 6.06 -1.67
C SER A 172 -7.89 7.32 -0.80
N LYS A 173 -9.11 7.64 -0.35
CA LYS A 173 -9.34 8.73 0.61
C LYS A 173 -9.03 8.19 2.01
N MET A 174 -7.88 8.55 2.57
CA MET A 174 -7.36 7.95 3.81
C MET A 174 -6.89 9.06 4.77
N PRO A 175 -7.59 9.29 5.89
CA PRO A 175 -7.09 10.19 6.93
C PRO A 175 -5.84 9.61 7.58
N VAL A 176 -4.84 10.46 7.80
CA VAL A 176 -3.67 10.12 8.61
C VAL A 176 -4.10 10.09 10.07
N TYR A 177 -3.62 9.10 10.81
CA TYR A 177 -3.83 9.01 12.25
C TYR A 177 -2.51 9.29 12.93
N ASN A 178 -2.42 10.38 13.69
CA ASN A 178 -1.19 10.79 14.37
C ASN A 178 -1.11 10.25 15.81
N THR A 179 -2.26 9.84 16.37
CA THR A 179 -2.34 9.22 17.68
C THR A 179 -2.90 7.80 17.61
N ARG A 180 -2.61 6.99 18.65
CA ARG A 180 -3.16 5.64 18.80
C ARG A 180 -4.69 5.68 18.90
N GLU A 181 -5.21 6.66 19.62
CA GLU A 181 -6.65 6.82 19.85
C GLU A 181 -7.38 7.14 18.55
N ASP A 182 -6.85 8.07 17.74
CA ASP A 182 -7.40 8.36 16.41
C ASP A 182 -7.41 7.14 15.50
N ALA A 183 -6.35 6.33 15.56
CA ALA A 183 -6.28 5.10 14.79
C ALA A 183 -7.33 4.07 15.24
N LEU A 184 -7.52 3.88 16.55
CA LEU A 184 -8.54 2.98 17.11
C LEU A 184 -9.96 3.44 16.78
N ASN A 185 -10.25 4.73 16.99
CA ASN A 185 -11.51 5.37 16.64
C ASN A 185 -11.78 5.29 15.12
N GLY A 186 -10.72 5.45 14.34
CA GLY A 186 -10.70 5.29 12.90
C GLY A 186 -11.15 3.89 12.48
N VAL A 187 -10.57 2.81 13.04
CA VAL A 187 -11.01 1.45 12.70
C VAL A 187 -12.42 1.16 13.19
N GLN A 188 -12.86 1.76 14.30
CA GLN A 188 -14.25 1.60 14.77
C GLN A 188 -15.26 2.25 13.81
N LYS A 189 -14.89 3.35 13.14
CA LYS A 189 -15.71 4.01 12.11
C LYS A 189 -15.59 3.39 10.71
N GLU A 190 -14.74 2.38 10.51
CA GLU A 190 -14.47 1.82 9.19
C GLU A 190 -15.53 0.82 8.74
N ARG A 191 -16.04 1.05 7.53
CA ARG A 191 -17.04 0.23 6.84
C ARG A 191 -16.52 -1.19 6.53
N VAL A 192 -16.89 -2.18 7.33
CA VAL A 192 -16.75 -3.61 7.06
C VAL A 192 -17.62 -3.96 5.87
N VAL A 193 -17.04 -4.57 4.83
CA VAL A 193 -17.75 -4.92 3.59
C VAL A 193 -17.98 -6.43 3.50
N TYR A 194 -19.23 -6.82 3.35
CA TYR A 194 -19.71 -8.16 3.06
C TYR A 194 -19.98 -8.32 1.55
N ILE A 195 -19.60 -9.46 0.98
CA ILE A 195 -19.90 -9.82 -0.42
C ILE A 195 -21.06 -10.79 -0.41
N ILE A 196 -22.16 -10.41 -1.08
CA ILE A 196 -23.38 -11.20 -1.17
C ILE A 196 -23.12 -12.53 -1.88
N ARG A 197 -23.58 -13.62 -1.26
CA ARG A 197 -23.46 -15.00 -1.75
C ARG A 197 -24.83 -15.55 -2.14
N LYS A 198 -24.84 -16.65 -2.87
CA LYS A 198 -26.08 -17.37 -3.22
C LYS A 198 -26.85 -17.72 -1.95
N GLY A 199 -28.13 -17.33 -1.89
CA GLY A 199 -29.03 -17.61 -0.75
C GLY A 199 -29.03 -16.58 0.38
N ASP A 200 -28.25 -15.50 0.26
CA ASP A 200 -28.29 -14.39 1.20
C ASP A 200 -29.57 -13.55 1.06
N THR A 201 -30.05 -13.03 2.19
CA THR A 201 -31.14 -12.06 2.27
C THR A 201 -30.72 -10.91 3.18
N LEU A 202 -31.34 -9.73 3.03
CA LEU A 202 -31.07 -8.58 3.91
C LEU A 202 -31.22 -8.96 5.40
N GLY A 203 -32.26 -9.72 5.75
CA GLY A 203 -32.47 -10.20 7.12
C GLY A 203 -31.39 -11.16 7.61
N LYS A 204 -30.95 -12.13 6.78
CA LYS A 204 -29.87 -13.06 7.15
C LYS A 204 -28.55 -12.33 7.38
N ILE A 205 -28.22 -11.39 6.50
CA ILE A 205 -26.99 -10.58 6.59
C ILE A 205 -27.06 -9.67 7.83
N ALA A 206 -28.16 -8.93 8.02
CA ALA A 206 -28.32 -8.02 9.15
C ALA A 206 -28.16 -8.75 10.49
N ARG A 207 -28.85 -9.88 10.67
CA ARG A 207 -28.75 -10.71 11.89
C ARG A 207 -27.34 -11.23 12.13
N ARG A 208 -26.67 -11.74 11.09
CA ARG A 208 -25.29 -12.25 11.19
C ARG A 208 -24.30 -11.19 11.67
N HIS A 209 -24.53 -9.93 11.28
CA HIS A 209 -23.66 -8.80 11.60
C HIS A 209 -24.20 -7.91 12.72
N ARG A 210 -25.21 -8.38 13.48
CA ARG A 210 -25.81 -7.66 14.62
C ARG A 210 -26.31 -6.25 14.24
N LEU A 211 -26.88 -6.11 13.05
CA LEU A 211 -27.55 -4.91 12.56
C LEU A 211 -29.06 -5.13 12.43
N SER A 212 -29.85 -4.06 12.56
CA SER A 212 -31.23 -4.06 12.04
C SER A 212 -31.24 -3.94 10.51
N ILE A 213 -32.30 -4.44 9.86
CA ILE A 213 -32.49 -4.28 8.41
C ILE A 213 -32.50 -2.79 8.03
N THR A 214 -33.13 -1.94 8.85
CA THR A 214 -33.17 -0.49 8.63
C THR A 214 -31.77 0.13 8.64
N GLN A 215 -30.93 -0.22 9.61
CA GLN A 215 -29.55 0.25 9.67
C GLN A 215 -28.75 -0.24 8.46
N LEU A 216 -28.84 -1.53 8.12
CA LEU A 216 -28.17 -2.11 6.97
C LEU A 216 -28.57 -1.41 5.66
N CYS A 217 -29.87 -1.13 5.48
CA CYS A 217 -30.41 -0.37 4.36
C CYS A 217 -29.86 1.07 4.32
N ARG A 218 -29.90 1.79 5.45
CA ARG A 218 -29.43 3.17 5.57
C ARG A 218 -27.95 3.30 5.22
N ILE A 219 -27.11 2.42 5.76
CA ILE A 219 -25.65 2.46 5.54
C ILE A 219 -25.28 2.21 4.08
N ASN A 220 -26.09 1.42 3.38
CA ASN A 220 -25.87 1.03 1.98
C ASN A 220 -26.67 1.83 0.96
N SER A 221 -27.47 2.81 1.41
CA SER A 221 -28.39 3.58 0.57
C SER A 221 -29.30 2.68 -0.29
N ILE A 222 -29.79 1.57 0.28
CA ILE A 222 -30.69 0.62 -0.39
C ILE A 222 -32.04 0.55 0.33
N ARG A 223 -33.09 0.15 -0.38
CA ARG A 223 -34.43 -0.02 0.17
C ARG A 223 -34.61 -1.45 0.71
N ARG A 224 -35.58 -1.67 1.60
CA ARG A 224 -35.86 -2.99 2.19
C ARG A 224 -36.24 -4.05 1.14
N ASN A 225 -36.76 -3.62 0.00
CA ASN A 225 -37.13 -4.47 -1.14
C ASN A 225 -36.08 -4.48 -2.26
N SER A 226 -34.88 -3.92 -2.04
CA SER A 226 -33.83 -3.94 -3.04
C SER A 226 -33.37 -5.37 -3.35
N ILE A 227 -33.30 -5.70 -4.64
CA ILE A 227 -32.79 -6.99 -5.12
C ILE A 227 -31.29 -7.08 -4.83
N LEU A 228 -30.89 -8.10 -4.07
CA LEU A 228 -29.49 -8.38 -3.75
C LEU A 228 -28.87 -9.25 -4.85
N ARG A 229 -27.79 -8.76 -5.47
CA ARG A 229 -27.07 -9.51 -6.52
C ARG A 229 -25.89 -10.27 -5.93
N ILE A 230 -25.67 -11.50 -6.37
CA ILE A 230 -24.47 -12.26 -5.99
C ILE A 230 -23.23 -11.45 -6.42
N GLY A 231 -22.26 -11.33 -5.52
CA GLY A 231 -21.06 -10.51 -5.72
C GLY A 231 -21.23 -9.02 -5.37
N GLN A 232 -22.46 -8.54 -5.11
CA GLN A 232 -22.69 -7.18 -4.63
C GLN A 232 -22.05 -6.97 -3.26
N ARG A 233 -21.50 -5.77 -3.04
CA ARG A 233 -20.83 -5.38 -1.80
C ARG A 233 -21.80 -4.62 -0.90
N LEU A 234 -21.95 -5.04 0.34
CA LEU A 234 -22.71 -4.34 1.38
C LEU A 234 -21.80 -3.99 2.55
N ILE A 235 -21.95 -2.79 3.08
CA ILE A 235 -21.34 -2.34 4.32
C ILE A 235 -22.17 -2.88 5.50
N ILE A 236 -21.53 -3.45 6.50
CA ILE A 236 -22.17 -4.22 7.57
C ILE A 236 -21.77 -3.74 8.97
N ASN A 237 -21.36 -2.48 9.11
CA ASN A 237 -21.23 -1.75 10.38
C ASN A 237 -21.36 -0.24 10.17
#